data_AF-A0A0W1RU34-F1
#
_entry.id   AF-A0A0W1RU34-F1
#
_cell.length_a   1.000
_cell.length_b   1.000
_cell.length_c   1.000
_cell.angle_alpha   90.00
_cell.angle_beta   90.00
_cell.angle_gamma   90.00
#
_symmetry.space_group_name_H-M   'P 1'
#
loop_
_entity.id
_entity.type
_entity.pdbx_description
1 polymer ?
#
loop_
_entity_poly.entity_id
_entity_poly.type
_entity_poly.pdbx_seq_one_letter_code
_entity_poly.pdbx_strand_id
1 'polypeptide(L)'
;MRTKISRRTALKALGASGVVLAGGATVISGQSDEQSSDVGELELVYEFEPPEGSPQEPPFGQLPENVAIDPFGNKFVSVPSQVQIWKFGPDDELVDQPFVQFDSTEEFLVGPTGVEFDPNGRLYSAFVSDLSTSEDAETNGVYEIDEENGEYELYAEISNDVEDFPTFPNDIALLENSLLVTDSFSGVIWEVKRGRTEVWAGELWDGEDDFPTGPLAPPAPTADGPQFGPNGLQFTEDKRTLYVANTSKGTIVEIPVLDGSAREPEVFVEGLVAPDGLAMDVDENLYVADNGANQILRISPNGDVEVLAENEGMDGGQETTTEEETTTAEEGTTTAEAGTTTAEEGTTTAEEGTTTAEDGTTTAEEETTTAEEGTTTAEAGTTTSEDETTTDEAGTTTAEEGTTTAEDGTTTTEQGDDQTEPDSEGGVPILDQPADVTFGTTDDQRETLYIVNLALSSQFEEPTPSFVKLDVGIEGLRVER
;
A
#
# COMPACT_ATOMS: atom_id res chain seq x y z
N MET A 1 -30.24 -1.18 -4.20
CA MET A 1 -29.81 0.19 -3.81
C MET A 1 -28.33 0.22 -4.12
N ARG A 2 -27.87 1.05 -5.08
CA ARG A 2 -26.43 1.30 -5.23
C ARG A 2 -25.99 2.14 -4.01
N THR A 3 -24.97 1.68 -3.32
CA THR A 3 -24.36 2.43 -2.20
C THR A 3 -23.34 3.36 -2.84
N LYS A 4 -23.45 4.68 -2.64
CA LYS A 4 -22.34 5.57 -2.97
C LYS A 4 -21.13 5.14 -2.14
N ILE A 5 -20.05 4.75 -2.81
CA ILE A 5 -18.76 4.48 -2.16
C ILE A 5 -18.35 5.82 -1.54
N SER A 6 -18.26 5.88 -0.21
CA SER A 6 -17.89 7.13 0.46
C SER A 6 -16.36 7.28 0.45
N ARG A 7 -15.82 8.50 0.58
CA ARG A 7 -14.37 8.69 0.82
C ARG A 7 -13.88 7.80 1.99
N ARG A 8 -14.66 7.74 3.08
CA ARG A 8 -14.44 6.84 4.25
C ARG A 8 -14.54 5.35 3.97
N THR A 9 -15.07 4.97 2.81
CA THR A 9 -15.07 3.61 2.29
C THR A 9 -13.74 3.39 1.56
N ALA A 10 -13.42 4.17 0.52
CA ALA A 10 -12.13 4.07 -0.19
C ALA A 10 -10.88 4.16 0.74
N LEU A 11 -10.92 5.03 1.76
CA LEU A 11 -9.93 5.10 2.86
C LEU A 11 -9.68 3.74 3.53
N LYS A 12 -10.74 2.97 3.77
CA LYS A 12 -10.62 1.60 4.31
C LYS A 12 -10.18 0.59 3.26
N ALA A 13 -10.59 0.72 2.00
CA ALA A 13 -10.11 -0.18 0.95
C ALA A 13 -8.58 -0.19 0.89
N LEU A 14 -7.95 0.99 0.92
CA LEU A 14 -6.50 1.13 1.01
C LEU A 14 -5.95 0.54 2.32
N GLY A 15 -6.41 1.02 3.48
CA GLY A 15 -5.93 0.54 4.78
C GLY A 15 -6.28 -0.91 5.16
N ALA A 16 -7.11 -1.60 4.36
CA ALA A 16 -7.47 -3.01 4.56
C ALA A 16 -7.00 -3.92 3.42
N SER A 17 -6.59 -3.40 2.26
CA SER A 17 -5.89 -4.20 1.24
C SER A 17 -4.51 -4.63 1.74
N GLY A 18 -3.87 -3.81 2.58
CA GLY A 18 -2.70 -4.21 3.38
C GLY A 18 -2.99 -5.21 4.52
N VAL A 19 -4.23 -5.71 4.67
CA VAL A 19 -4.62 -6.60 5.79
C VAL A 19 -5.18 -7.93 5.28
N VAL A 20 -4.25 -8.87 5.05
CA VAL A 20 -4.45 -10.33 5.12
C VAL A 20 -5.53 -10.90 4.19
N LEU A 21 -5.09 -11.44 3.05
CA LEU A 21 -5.79 -12.53 2.38
C LEU A 21 -5.89 -13.73 3.32
N ALA A 22 -7.01 -13.85 4.05
CA ALA A 22 -7.36 -14.99 4.91
C ALA A 22 -7.74 -16.24 4.07
N GLY A 23 -6.86 -16.61 3.14
CA GLY A 23 -7.06 -17.57 2.05
C GLY A 23 -6.00 -18.66 1.96
N GLY A 24 -5.13 -18.80 2.97
CA GLY A 24 -4.14 -19.87 3.02
C GLY A 24 -2.93 -19.64 2.12
N ALA A 25 -2.46 -18.39 2.01
CA ALA A 25 -1.12 -18.13 1.51
C ALA A 25 -0.12 -18.99 2.32
N THR A 26 0.69 -19.78 1.62
CA THR A 26 1.86 -20.39 2.23
C THR A 26 2.92 -19.30 2.28
N VAL A 27 3.37 -18.91 3.47
CA VAL A 27 4.58 -18.09 3.60
C VAL A 27 5.67 -18.83 2.82
N ILE A 28 6.15 -18.22 1.73
CA ILE A 28 7.17 -18.81 0.86
C ILE A 28 8.51 -18.71 1.59
N SER A 29 8.65 -19.53 2.63
CA SER A 29 9.89 -19.75 3.36
C SER A 29 10.86 -20.46 2.42
N GLY A 30 11.53 -19.66 1.60
CA GLY A 30 12.64 -20.10 0.78
C GLY A 30 13.62 -20.86 1.67
N GLN A 31 13.98 -22.07 1.28
CA GLN A 31 15.04 -22.78 1.97
C GLN A 31 16.33 -21.98 1.75
N SER A 32 16.84 -21.38 2.82
CA SER A 32 18.10 -20.62 2.85
C SER A 32 19.33 -21.55 2.78
N ASP A 33 19.38 -22.36 1.72
CA ASP A 33 20.51 -23.19 1.31
C ASP A 33 21.64 -22.27 0.77
N GLU A 34 22.31 -21.61 1.72
CA GLU A 34 23.32 -20.55 1.54
C GLU A 34 22.74 -19.23 0.98
N GLN A 35 22.67 -18.21 1.83
CA GLN A 35 22.40 -16.81 1.46
C GLN A 35 23.28 -16.43 0.26
N SER A 36 22.66 -15.98 -0.84
CA SER A 36 23.37 -15.65 -2.09
C SER A 36 24.54 -14.72 -1.78
N SER A 37 25.77 -15.15 -2.07
CA SER A 37 27.01 -14.43 -1.68
C SER A 37 27.21 -13.08 -2.37
N ASP A 38 26.28 -12.76 -3.27
CA ASP A 38 26.39 -11.74 -4.30
C ASP A 38 25.24 -10.70 -4.16
N VAL A 39 24.48 -10.73 -3.04
CA VAL A 39 23.47 -9.72 -2.65
C VAL A 39 23.99 -8.93 -1.44
N GLY A 40 23.76 -7.62 -1.42
CA GLY A 40 24.20 -6.70 -0.37
C GLY A 40 23.29 -6.65 0.86
N GLU A 41 23.59 -5.69 1.75
CA GLU A 41 22.68 -5.25 2.82
C GLU A 41 21.81 -4.08 2.30
N LEU A 42 20.68 -3.80 2.95
CA LEU A 42 19.86 -2.62 2.63
C LEU A 42 20.60 -1.34 3.08
N GLU A 43 20.67 -0.34 2.19
CA GLU A 43 21.23 0.99 2.48
C GLU A 43 20.12 2.06 2.45
N LEU A 44 20.09 2.95 3.45
CA LEU A 44 19.17 4.09 3.49
C LEU A 44 19.64 5.17 2.51
N VAL A 45 18.74 5.63 1.63
CA VAL A 45 18.94 6.85 0.83
C VAL A 45 18.29 8.04 1.53
N TYR A 46 17.03 7.89 1.96
CA TYR A 46 16.27 8.96 2.61
C TYR A 46 15.18 8.40 3.53
N GLU A 47 14.91 9.09 4.65
CA GLU A 47 13.81 8.79 5.57
C GLU A 47 12.78 9.93 5.48
N PHE A 48 11.53 9.59 5.15
CA PHE A 48 10.45 10.57 4.98
C PHE A 48 9.73 10.81 6.32
N GLU A 49 9.11 11.98 6.50
CA GLU A 49 8.38 12.31 7.75
C GLU A 49 7.16 11.39 7.93
N PRO A 50 7.10 10.54 8.99
CA PRO A 50 5.94 9.69 9.25
C PRO A 50 4.72 10.51 9.73
N PRO A 51 3.50 9.94 9.68
CA PRO A 51 2.28 10.62 10.16
C PRO A 51 2.34 11.07 11.63
N GLU A 52 1.90 12.31 11.93
CA GLU A 52 1.73 12.80 13.31
C GLU A 52 0.50 12.14 13.98
N GLY A 53 0.61 10.87 14.39
CA GLY A 53 -0.41 10.20 15.19
C GLY A 53 -0.57 8.72 14.86
N SER A 54 -1.81 8.26 14.70
CA SER A 54 -2.09 6.92 14.18
C SER A 54 -1.98 6.94 12.65
N PRO A 55 -1.35 5.95 11.98
CA PRO A 55 -1.14 5.96 10.52
C PRO A 55 -2.44 6.07 9.69
N GLN A 56 -3.56 5.73 10.31
CA GLN A 56 -4.89 5.62 9.69
C GLN A 56 -5.75 6.91 9.82
N GLU A 57 -5.25 7.98 10.47
CA GLU A 57 -5.93 9.28 10.56
C GLU A 57 -4.98 10.43 10.15
N PRO A 58 -5.45 11.47 9.44
CA PRO A 58 -4.60 12.55 8.94
C PRO A 58 -4.02 13.43 10.06
N PRO A 59 -2.81 14.02 9.89
CA PRO A 59 -2.02 14.05 8.64
C PRO A 59 -1.28 12.74 8.37
N PHE A 60 -1.32 12.29 7.11
CA PHE A 60 -0.80 10.97 6.70
C PHE A 60 0.74 10.88 6.58
N GLY A 61 1.47 11.95 6.86
CA GLY A 61 2.92 12.01 6.65
C GLY A 61 3.31 12.13 5.18
N GLN A 62 4.58 11.91 4.89
CA GLN A 62 5.18 11.88 3.57
C GLN A 62 5.29 10.40 3.14
N LEU A 63 4.41 9.97 2.24
CA LEU A 63 4.30 8.57 1.83
C LEU A 63 4.73 8.46 0.35
N PRO A 64 5.94 7.94 0.06
CA PRO A 64 6.42 7.74 -1.30
C PRO A 64 5.79 6.50 -1.92
N GLU A 65 5.59 6.47 -3.24
CA GLU A 65 4.83 5.38 -3.87
C GLU A 65 5.52 4.75 -5.09
N ASN A 66 6.10 5.54 -5.99
CA ASN A 66 6.81 5.06 -7.18
C ASN A 66 8.11 5.84 -7.44
N VAL A 67 9.08 5.24 -8.14
CA VAL A 67 10.38 5.86 -8.44
C VAL A 67 10.86 5.63 -9.88
N ALA A 68 10.97 6.73 -10.64
CA ALA A 68 11.60 6.75 -11.97
C ALA A 68 13.06 7.22 -11.89
N ILE A 69 13.95 6.67 -12.72
CA ILE A 69 15.37 7.11 -12.80
C ILE A 69 15.70 7.54 -14.22
N ASP A 70 16.21 8.77 -14.37
CA ASP A 70 16.56 9.31 -15.69
C ASP A 70 17.85 8.67 -16.26
N PRO A 71 18.17 8.84 -17.55
CA PRO A 71 19.39 8.29 -18.15
C PRO A 71 20.71 8.91 -17.67
N PHE A 72 20.70 9.77 -16.64
CA PHE A 72 21.86 10.37 -15.98
C PHE A 72 22.01 9.96 -14.51
N GLY A 73 21.01 9.26 -13.95
CA GLY A 73 20.99 8.75 -12.57
C GLY A 73 20.17 9.60 -11.59
N ASN A 74 19.51 10.68 -12.01
CA ASN A 74 18.61 11.43 -11.12
C ASN A 74 17.35 10.60 -10.85
N LYS A 75 16.92 10.50 -9.60
CA LYS A 75 15.71 9.75 -9.19
C LYS A 75 14.55 10.70 -8.93
N PHE A 76 13.37 10.33 -9.39
CA PHE A 76 12.15 11.11 -9.28
C PHE A 76 11.13 10.25 -8.54
N VAL A 77 10.81 10.65 -7.31
CA VAL A 77 9.94 9.88 -6.40
C VAL A 77 8.59 10.55 -6.31
N SER A 78 7.51 9.82 -6.57
CA SER A 78 6.15 10.31 -6.33
C SER A 78 5.81 10.23 -4.84
N VAL A 79 5.20 11.30 -4.32
CA VAL A 79 4.74 11.40 -2.93
C VAL A 79 3.27 11.80 -2.93
N PRO A 80 2.34 10.86 -3.24
CA PRO A 80 0.91 11.15 -3.38
C PRO A 80 0.27 11.77 -2.14
N SER A 81 0.79 11.54 -0.93
CA SER A 81 0.24 12.15 0.30
C SER A 81 0.49 13.65 0.42
N GLN A 82 1.46 14.18 -0.33
CA GLN A 82 1.80 15.60 -0.44
C GLN A 82 1.39 16.19 -1.80
N VAL A 83 0.93 15.34 -2.72
CA VAL A 83 0.55 15.69 -4.11
C VAL A 83 1.75 16.22 -4.92
N GLN A 84 2.91 15.59 -4.73
CA GLN A 84 4.21 16.08 -5.20
C GLN A 84 5.05 15.00 -5.89
N ILE A 85 5.99 15.42 -6.73
CA ILE A 85 7.16 14.62 -7.14
C ILE A 85 8.41 15.32 -6.60
N TRP A 86 9.32 14.54 -6.04
CA TRP A 86 10.60 15.00 -5.48
C TRP A 86 11.76 14.52 -6.35
N LYS A 87 12.89 15.24 -6.33
CA LYS A 87 14.05 14.94 -7.18
C LYS A 87 15.31 14.71 -6.34
N PHE A 88 15.94 13.56 -6.54
CA PHE A 88 17.25 13.18 -6.00
C PHE A 88 18.29 13.15 -7.14
N GLY A 89 19.54 13.44 -6.80
CA GLY A 89 20.66 13.49 -7.74
C GLY A 89 21.21 12.11 -8.12
N PRO A 90 22.23 12.07 -9.01
CA PRO A 90 22.94 10.84 -9.34
C PRO A 90 23.63 10.23 -8.11
N ASP A 91 24.21 11.08 -7.25
CA ASP A 91 24.88 10.70 -6.00
C ASP A 91 23.90 10.46 -4.82
N ASP A 92 22.64 10.11 -5.12
CA ASP A 92 21.53 9.80 -4.18
C ASP A 92 21.07 10.96 -3.25
N GLU A 93 21.73 12.13 -3.30
CA GLU A 93 21.37 13.34 -2.54
C GLU A 93 19.99 13.92 -2.91
N LEU A 94 19.20 14.42 -1.94
CA LEU A 94 17.95 15.14 -2.22
C LEU A 94 18.28 16.52 -2.83
N VAL A 95 17.75 16.80 -4.03
CA VAL A 95 18.04 18.00 -4.82
C VAL A 95 16.89 19.00 -4.84
N ASP A 96 15.64 18.54 -4.97
CA ASP A 96 14.48 19.44 -5.04
C ASP A 96 13.21 18.83 -4.42
N GLN A 97 12.53 19.63 -3.59
CA GLN A 97 11.40 19.25 -2.75
C GLN A 97 10.42 20.44 -2.58
N PRO A 98 9.28 20.45 -3.27
CA PRO A 98 8.91 19.60 -4.39
C PRO A 98 9.53 20.04 -5.72
N PHE A 99 9.96 19.08 -6.54
CA PHE A 99 10.28 19.32 -7.95
C PHE A 99 9.01 19.59 -8.77
N VAL A 100 7.91 18.89 -8.47
CA VAL A 100 6.57 19.16 -9.01
C VAL A 100 5.56 19.23 -7.87
N GLN A 101 4.71 20.25 -7.87
CA GLN A 101 3.51 20.37 -7.03
C GLN A 101 2.28 20.42 -7.94
N PHE A 102 1.36 19.46 -7.79
CA PHE A 102 0.10 19.45 -8.52
C PHE A 102 -1.01 20.18 -7.75
N ASP A 103 -1.99 20.73 -8.49
CA ASP A 103 -3.20 21.35 -7.93
C ASP A 103 -4.23 20.26 -7.55
N SER A 104 -4.65 20.26 -6.27
CA SER A 104 -5.54 19.24 -5.70
C SER A 104 -6.48 19.81 -4.63
N THR A 105 -7.49 19.02 -4.24
CA THR A 105 -8.22 19.23 -2.99
C THR A 105 -7.52 18.56 -1.82
N GLU A 106 -7.46 19.20 -0.66
CA GLU A 106 -6.79 18.79 0.60
C GLU A 106 -7.37 17.50 1.27
N GLU A 107 -7.86 16.52 0.52
CA GLU A 107 -8.54 15.33 1.07
C GLU A 107 -7.99 14.00 0.51
N PHE A 108 -7.07 13.40 1.29
CA PHE A 108 -6.53 12.04 1.16
C PHE A 108 -5.43 11.83 0.09
N LEU A 109 -4.98 10.58 -0.11
CA LEU A 109 -4.03 10.16 -1.16
C LEU A 109 -4.64 10.37 -2.55
N VAL A 110 -4.56 11.61 -3.01
CA VAL A 110 -4.87 12.04 -4.38
C VAL A 110 -3.68 12.86 -4.87
N GLY A 111 -2.97 12.37 -5.88
CA GLY A 111 -1.67 12.89 -6.28
C GLY A 111 -1.02 12.05 -7.38
N PRO A 112 0.27 12.29 -7.66
CA PRO A 112 1.04 11.48 -8.58
C PRO A 112 1.26 10.08 -7.99
N THR A 113 1.05 9.06 -8.81
CA THR A 113 1.30 7.65 -8.49
C THR A 113 2.51 7.17 -9.31
N GLY A 114 2.37 6.17 -10.20
CA GLY A 114 3.39 5.75 -11.15
C GLY A 114 4.06 6.88 -11.94
N VAL A 115 5.38 6.85 -12.06
CA VAL A 115 6.19 7.78 -12.87
C VAL A 115 7.14 7.01 -13.80
N GLU A 116 7.35 7.49 -15.04
CA GLU A 116 8.17 6.80 -16.05
C GLU A 116 8.81 7.79 -17.04
N PHE A 117 9.99 7.47 -17.55
CA PHE A 117 10.73 8.26 -18.55
C PHE A 117 10.60 7.72 -19.97
N ASP A 118 10.32 8.59 -20.95
CA ASP A 118 10.53 8.23 -22.36
C ASP A 118 12.02 8.31 -22.77
N PRO A 119 12.46 7.57 -23.81
CA PRO A 119 13.84 7.63 -24.34
C PRO A 119 14.34 9.02 -24.76
N ASN A 120 13.45 10.02 -24.84
CA ASN A 120 13.79 11.41 -25.19
C ASN A 120 13.98 12.31 -23.96
N GLY A 121 13.81 11.81 -22.73
CA GLY A 121 13.89 12.61 -21.50
C GLY A 121 12.57 13.27 -21.06
N ARG A 122 11.41 12.77 -21.52
CA ARG A 122 10.12 13.21 -20.93
C ARG A 122 9.83 12.39 -19.69
N LEU A 123 9.52 13.06 -18.59
CA LEU A 123 8.90 12.43 -17.43
C LEU A 123 7.37 12.39 -17.66
N TYR A 124 6.77 11.25 -17.38
CA TYR A 124 5.33 11.08 -17.26
C TYR A 124 4.96 10.72 -15.82
N SER A 125 3.78 11.16 -15.39
CA SER A 125 3.19 10.75 -14.11
C SER A 125 1.75 10.33 -14.33
N ALA A 126 1.36 9.17 -13.81
CA ALA A 126 -0.03 8.87 -13.55
C ALA A 126 -0.51 9.77 -12.40
N PHE A 127 -1.81 10.05 -12.37
CA PHE A 127 -2.40 10.93 -11.38
C PHE A 127 -3.78 10.44 -10.98
N VAL A 128 -4.03 10.41 -9.67
CA VAL A 128 -5.34 10.09 -9.06
C VAL A 128 -5.84 11.36 -8.37
N SER A 129 -6.95 11.94 -8.84
CA SER A 129 -7.56 13.13 -8.25
C SER A 129 -8.95 12.89 -7.67
N ASP A 130 -9.77 12.04 -8.30
CA ASP A 130 -11.20 11.93 -8.00
C ASP A 130 -11.54 10.67 -7.18
N LEU A 131 -11.38 10.82 -5.86
CA LEU A 131 -12.31 10.22 -4.89
C LEU A 131 -13.40 11.24 -4.45
N SER A 132 -13.44 12.40 -5.10
CA SER A 132 -14.53 13.39 -5.04
C SER A 132 -14.34 14.57 -6.03
N THR A 133 -15.30 14.72 -6.93
CA THR A 133 -15.41 15.85 -7.89
C THR A 133 -15.24 17.24 -7.26
N SER A 134 -14.30 18.02 -7.80
CA SER A 134 -14.08 19.46 -7.57
C SER A 134 -13.87 20.15 -8.93
N GLU A 135 -14.34 21.39 -9.11
CA GLU A 135 -14.14 22.14 -10.38
C GLU A 135 -12.73 22.74 -10.52
N ASP A 136 -11.95 22.78 -9.44
CA ASP A 136 -10.63 23.43 -9.35
C ASP A 136 -9.46 22.43 -9.11
N ALA A 137 -9.71 21.12 -9.19
CA ALA A 137 -8.67 20.08 -9.06
C ALA A 137 -8.23 19.53 -10.42
N GLU A 138 -7.04 18.94 -10.48
CA GLU A 138 -6.60 18.12 -11.62
C GLU A 138 -7.50 16.86 -11.81
N THR A 139 -7.29 16.10 -12.88
CA THR A 139 -8.14 14.94 -13.25
C THR A 139 -7.39 13.60 -13.18
N ASN A 140 -8.12 12.50 -13.02
CA ASN A 140 -7.55 11.16 -13.18
C ASN A 140 -6.97 11.00 -14.60
N GLY A 141 -5.72 10.56 -14.72
CA GLY A 141 -5.07 10.49 -16.02
C GLY A 141 -3.55 10.35 -15.97
N VAL A 142 -2.92 10.86 -17.02
CA VAL A 142 -1.46 10.99 -17.16
C VAL A 142 -1.09 12.44 -17.47
N TYR A 143 -0.04 12.93 -16.85
CA TYR A 143 0.56 14.24 -17.06
C TYR A 143 1.94 14.11 -17.71
N GLU A 144 2.27 14.99 -18.65
CA GLU A 144 3.61 15.12 -19.25
C GLU A 144 4.34 16.24 -18.51
N ILE A 145 5.59 15.99 -18.11
CA ILE A 145 6.37 16.85 -17.21
C ILE A 145 7.73 17.18 -17.84
N ASP A 146 8.15 18.44 -17.75
CA ASP A 146 9.47 18.91 -18.17
C ASP A 146 10.54 18.58 -17.12
N GLU A 147 11.53 17.73 -17.48
CA GLU A 147 12.59 17.26 -16.58
C GLU A 147 13.57 18.36 -16.10
N GLU A 148 13.65 19.51 -16.80
CA GLU A 148 14.53 20.63 -16.45
C GLU A 148 13.89 21.56 -15.41
N ASN A 149 12.55 21.68 -15.37
CA ASN A 149 11.88 22.77 -14.64
C ASN A 149 10.54 22.43 -13.95
N GLY A 150 9.98 21.23 -14.14
CA GLY A 150 8.77 20.80 -13.44
C GLY A 150 7.45 21.41 -13.95
N GLU A 151 7.44 22.19 -15.03
CA GLU A 151 6.20 22.56 -15.72
C GLU A 151 5.52 21.29 -16.29
N TYR A 152 4.21 21.16 -16.11
CA TYR A 152 3.43 20.00 -16.53
C TYR A 152 2.18 20.38 -17.33
N GLU A 153 1.71 19.45 -18.17
CA GLU A 153 0.37 19.53 -18.80
C GLU A 153 -0.29 18.15 -18.90
N LEU A 154 -1.63 18.10 -18.75
CA LEU A 154 -2.42 16.88 -18.90
C LEU A 154 -2.13 16.23 -20.27
N TYR A 155 -1.54 15.04 -20.26
CA TYR A 155 -1.27 14.25 -21.45
C TYR A 155 -2.56 13.59 -21.94
N ALA A 156 -3.30 12.91 -21.06
CA ALA A 156 -4.63 12.36 -21.34
C ALA A 156 -5.40 12.04 -20.05
N GLU A 157 -6.73 12.16 -20.10
CA GLU A 157 -7.66 11.76 -19.03
C GLU A 157 -7.90 10.24 -19.05
N ILE A 158 -7.92 9.60 -17.87
CA ILE A 158 -8.34 8.20 -17.66
C ILE A 158 -9.63 8.20 -16.83
N SER A 159 -10.75 7.97 -17.52
CA SER A 159 -12.09 7.86 -16.94
C SER A 159 -12.82 6.63 -17.48
N ASN A 160 -13.77 6.11 -16.69
CA ASN A 160 -14.68 5.03 -17.09
C ASN A 160 -16.12 5.58 -17.18
N ASP A 161 -17.00 4.89 -17.92
CA ASP A 161 -18.41 5.29 -18.09
C ASP A 161 -19.32 4.88 -16.90
N VAL A 162 -18.77 4.39 -15.78
CA VAL A 162 -19.52 3.77 -14.66
C VAL A 162 -19.83 4.79 -13.56
N GLU A 163 -21.11 5.19 -13.47
CA GLU A 163 -21.61 6.12 -12.43
C GLU A 163 -21.25 5.67 -10.99
N ASP A 164 -20.59 6.56 -10.24
CA ASP A 164 -20.10 6.36 -8.87
C ASP A 164 -18.99 5.28 -8.68
N PHE A 165 -18.24 4.90 -9.73
CA PHE A 165 -17.08 3.99 -9.62
C PHE A 165 -15.76 4.63 -10.12
N PRO A 166 -14.79 4.93 -9.23
CA PRO A 166 -13.57 5.63 -9.61
C PRO A 166 -12.60 4.77 -10.43
N THR A 167 -11.85 5.41 -11.33
CA THR A 167 -10.59 4.87 -11.88
C THR A 167 -9.46 5.10 -10.87
N PHE A 168 -8.42 4.26 -10.88
CA PHE A 168 -7.18 4.48 -10.12
C PHE A 168 -5.98 4.24 -11.03
N PRO A 169 -5.57 5.24 -11.85
CA PRO A 169 -4.33 5.18 -12.59
C PRO A 169 -3.14 4.92 -11.67
N ASN A 170 -2.37 3.86 -11.91
CA ASN A 170 -1.10 3.65 -11.23
C ASN A 170 0.07 3.53 -12.22
N ASP A 171 0.78 2.40 -12.25
CA ASP A 171 2.08 2.31 -12.92
C ASP A 171 2.04 2.52 -14.44
N ILE A 172 3.16 3.00 -14.99
CA ILE A 172 3.35 3.39 -16.40
C ILE A 172 4.47 2.57 -17.05
N ALA A 173 4.18 1.93 -18.18
CA ALA A 173 5.19 1.29 -19.02
C ALA A 173 5.12 1.72 -20.49
N LEU A 174 6.26 1.89 -21.15
CA LEU A 174 6.31 2.36 -22.55
C LEU A 174 5.92 1.29 -23.59
N LEU A 175 5.09 1.66 -24.57
CA LEU A 175 4.72 0.83 -25.72
C LEU A 175 4.78 1.61 -27.05
N GLU A 176 5.92 1.50 -27.74
CA GLU A 176 6.26 2.10 -29.04
C GLU A 176 6.09 3.64 -29.16
N ASN A 177 4.85 4.11 -29.22
CA ASN A 177 4.43 5.51 -29.41
C ASN A 177 3.22 5.83 -28.52
N SER A 178 3.16 5.16 -27.36
CA SER A 178 2.04 5.09 -26.42
C SER A 178 2.62 4.77 -25.04
N LEU A 179 1.88 5.13 -24.00
CA LEU A 179 2.08 4.61 -22.65
C LEU A 179 1.06 3.49 -22.42
N LEU A 180 1.41 2.49 -21.62
CA LEU A 180 0.47 1.61 -20.96
C LEU A 180 0.36 2.06 -19.51
N VAL A 181 -0.86 2.13 -18.98
CA VAL A 181 -1.12 2.56 -17.60
C VAL A 181 -2.10 1.62 -16.94
N THR A 182 -1.79 1.10 -15.75
CA THR A 182 -2.74 0.26 -15.01
C THR A 182 -3.86 1.09 -14.40
N ASP A 183 -5.04 0.48 -14.30
CA ASP A 183 -6.13 1.01 -13.50
C ASP A 183 -6.54 -0.04 -12.47
N SER A 184 -6.05 0.16 -11.25
CA SER A 184 -6.13 -0.82 -10.17
C SER A 184 -7.58 -1.06 -9.73
N PHE A 185 -8.49 -0.10 -9.89
CA PHE A 185 -9.91 -0.30 -9.56
C PHE A 185 -10.73 -0.84 -10.73
N SER A 186 -10.47 -0.37 -11.95
CA SER A 186 -11.21 -0.83 -13.14
C SER A 186 -10.79 -2.22 -13.62
N GLY A 187 -9.60 -2.72 -13.24
CA GLY A 187 -9.13 -4.06 -13.61
C GLY A 187 -8.59 -4.18 -15.03
N VAL A 188 -8.10 -3.07 -15.59
CA VAL A 188 -7.66 -2.95 -17.00
C VAL A 188 -6.29 -2.29 -17.11
N ILE A 189 -5.71 -2.40 -18.30
CA ILE A 189 -4.55 -1.61 -18.73
C ILE A 189 -5.01 -0.70 -19.86
N TRP A 190 -4.78 0.60 -19.74
CA TRP A 190 -5.09 1.60 -20.74
C TRP A 190 -3.91 1.80 -21.69
N GLU A 191 -4.14 1.79 -22.99
CA GLU A 191 -3.23 2.37 -23.97
C GLU A 191 -3.51 3.88 -24.06
N VAL A 192 -2.51 4.67 -23.69
CA VAL A 192 -2.60 6.12 -23.52
C VAL A 192 -1.75 6.83 -24.57
N LYS A 193 -2.36 7.80 -25.25
CA LYS A 193 -1.76 8.71 -26.22
C LYS A 193 -2.28 10.12 -25.97
N ARG A 194 -1.53 11.17 -26.36
CA ARG A 194 -1.92 12.55 -26.06
C ARG A 194 -3.36 12.86 -26.49
N GLY A 195 -4.23 13.13 -25.51
CA GLY A 195 -5.66 13.39 -25.66
C GLY A 195 -6.54 12.17 -25.98
N ARG A 196 -6.08 10.93 -25.74
CA ARG A 196 -6.84 9.70 -26.02
C ARG A 196 -6.38 8.49 -25.20
N THR A 197 -7.34 7.81 -24.59
CA THR A 197 -7.20 6.53 -23.90
C THR A 197 -8.05 5.45 -24.59
N GLU A 198 -7.62 4.19 -24.54
CA GLU A 198 -8.42 3.01 -24.89
C GLU A 198 -7.99 1.78 -24.07
N VAL A 199 -8.89 0.83 -23.80
CA VAL A 199 -8.53 -0.40 -23.07
C VAL A 199 -7.66 -1.28 -23.97
N TRP A 200 -6.45 -1.59 -23.51
CA TRP A 200 -5.45 -2.42 -24.20
C TRP A 200 -5.51 -3.88 -23.75
N ALA A 201 -5.70 -4.10 -22.44
CA ALA A 201 -5.91 -5.42 -21.85
C ALA A 201 -6.87 -5.35 -20.66
N GLY A 202 -7.51 -6.48 -20.34
CA GLY A 202 -8.54 -6.59 -19.30
C GLY A 202 -9.96 -6.42 -19.83
N GLU A 203 -10.93 -6.47 -18.91
CA GLU A 203 -12.37 -6.34 -19.20
C GLU A 203 -12.92 -5.25 -18.27
N LEU A 204 -13.36 -4.13 -18.85
CA LEU A 204 -13.95 -3.02 -18.09
C LEU A 204 -15.38 -3.38 -17.67
N TRP A 205 -15.69 -3.26 -16.37
CA TRP A 205 -17.04 -3.48 -15.85
C TRP A 205 -18.04 -2.44 -16.40
N ASP A 206 -19.28 -2.85 -16.68
CA ASP A 206 -20.34 -1.98 -17.22
C ASP A 206 -21.26 -1.38 -16.14
N GLY A 207 -21.10 -1.79 -14.88
CA GLY A 207 -21.94 -1.37 -13.76
C GLY A 207 -23.28 -2.11 -13.62
N GLU A 208 -23.63 -3.05 -14.52
CA GLU A 208 -24.92 -3.74 -14.55
C GLU A 208 -24.81 -5.28 -14.48
N ASP A 209 -23.81 -5.90 -15.14
CA ASP A 209 -23.55 -7.34 -15.11
C ASP A 209 -22.60 -7.75 -13.94
N ASP A 210 -22.30 -9.05 -13.83
CA ASP A 210 -21.35 -9.59 -12.82
C ASP A 210 -19.96 -8.95 -12.96
N PHE A 211 -19.28 -8.69 -11.84
CA PHE A 211 -17.96 -8.03 -11.85
C PHE A 211 -16.90 -8.91 -12.56
N PRO A 212 -15.98 -8.33 -13.38
CA PRO A 212 -14.97 -9.09 -14.12
C PRO A 212 -14.11 -9.99 -13.23
N THR A 213 -13.69 -11.14 -13.77
CA THR A 213 -12.96 -12.17 -12.99
C THR A 213 -11.65 -12.66 -13.62
N GLY A 214 -11.33 -12.25 -14.86
CA GLY A 214 -10.10 -12.60 -15.56
C GLY A 214 -8.82 -12.17 -14.81
N PRO A 215 -7.62 -12.62 -15.21
CA PRO A 215 -6.41 -12.49 -14.38
C PRO A 215 -6.10 -11.07 -13.91
N LEU A 216 -6.27 -10.06 -14.77
CA LEU A 216 -6.08 -8.65 -14.42
C LEU A 216 -7.17 -8.06 -13.50
N ALA A 217 -8.41 -8.55 -13.54
CA ALA A 217 -9.48 -7.96 -12.74
C ALA A 217 -9.20 -8.10 -11.22
N PRO A 218 -9.48 -7.09 -10.38
CA PRO A 218 -9.43 -7.25 -8.94
C PRO A 218 -10.50 -8.23 -8.43
N PRO A 219 -10.43 -8.67 -7.16
CA PRO A 219 -11.58 -9.23 -6.47
C PRO A 219 -12.76 -8.25 -6.48
N ALA A 220 -14.00 -8.76 -6.55
CA ALA A 220 -15.18 -7.92 -6.62
C ALA A 220 -15.31 -6.96 -5.41
N PRO A 221 -15.73 -5.70 -5.61
CA PRO A 221 -15.80 -4.68 -4.55
C PRO A 221 -16.56 -5.14 -3.29
N THR A 222 -15.99 -4.82 -2.14
CA THR A 222 -16.47 -5.23 -0.81
C THR A 222 -17.34 -4.14 -0.15
N ALA A 223 -17.81 -4.40 1.08
CA ALA A 223 -18.47 -3.37 1.89
C ALA A 223 -17.55 -2.20 2.26
N ASP A 224 -16.23 -2.41 2.20
CA ASP A 224 -15.20 -1.44 2.52
C ASP A 224 -14.53 -0.83 1.28
N GLY A 225 -14.95 -1.19 0.04
CA GLY A 225 -14.66 -0.43 -1.18
C GLY A 225 -14.23 -1.28 -2.39
N PRO A 226 -13.66 -0.67 -3.45
CA PRO A 226 -12.98 -1.41 -4.52
C PRO A 226 -11.75 -2.15 -3.96
N GLN A 227 -11.08 -2.95 -4.79
CA GLN A 227 -9.89 -3.72 -4.44
C GLN A 227 -8.82 -3.46 -5.51
N PHE A 228 -7.54 -3.61 -5.17
CA PHE A 228 -6.43 -3.31 -6.07
C PHE A 228 -6.15 -4.48 -7.01
N GLY A 229 -6.40 -4.26 -8.30
CA GLY A 229 -6.17 -5.20 -9.39
C GLY A 229 -4.77 -5.00 -9.98
N PRO A 230 -4.65 -4.64 -11.27
CA PRO A 230 -3.35 -4.48 -11.90
C PRO A 230 -2.61 -3.29 -11.28
N ASN A 231 -1.31 -3.44 -11.06
CA ASN A 231 -0.49 -2.44 -10.39
C ASN A 231 0.83 -2.19 -11.15
N GLY A 232 1.99 -2.68 -10.69
CA GLY A 232 3.26 -2.57 -11.42
C GLY A 232 3.29 -3.28 -12.79
N LEU A 233 4.12 -2.77 -13.71
CA LEU A 233 4.25 -3.15 -15.12
C LEU A 233 5.72 -3.32 -15.57
N GLN A 234 6.14 -4.53 -15.92
CA GLN A 234 7.50 -4.77 -16.43
C GLN A 234 7.50 -5.58 -17.72
N PHE A 235 8.03 -5.00 -18.80
CA PHE A 235 8.24 -5.69 -20.08
C PHE A 235 9.55 -6.50 -20.08
N THR A 236 9.59 -7.61 -20.84
CA THR A 236 10.86 -8.24 -21.28
C THR A 236 11.69 -7.32 -22.17
N GLU A 237 13.01 -7.55 -22.28
CA GLU A 237 13.90 -6.75 -23.16
C GLU A 237 13.37 -6.71 -24.61
N ASP A 238 12.88 -7.84 -25.10
CA ASP A 238 12.36 -7.98 -26.46
C ASP A 238 10.92 -7.45 -26.67
N LYS A 239 10.32 -6.88 -25.61
CA LYS A 239 8.94 -6.38 -25.52
C LYS A 239 7.85 -7.39 -25.96
N ARG A 240 8.10 -8.71 -25.87
CA ARG A 240 7.12 -9.76 -26.20
C ARG A 240 6.27 -10.26 -25.04
N THR A 241 6.67 -9.99 -23.80
CA THR A 241 5.82 -10.24 -22.63
C THR A 241 5.79 -8.98 -21.78
N LEU A 242 4.60 -8.64 -21.28
CA LEU A 242 4.41 -7.68 -20.20
C LEU A 242 4.00 -8.46 -18.94
N TYR A 243 4.79 -8.37 -17.89
CA TYR A 243 4.42 -8.83 -16.55
C TYR A 243 3.67 -7.72 -15.82
N VAL A 244 2.66 -8.12 -15.05
CA VAL A 244 1.76 -7.22 -14.34
C VAL A 244 1.50 -7.78 -12.94
N ALA A 245 1.74 -6.97 -11.91
CA ALA A 245 1.35 -7.34 -10.55
C ALA A 245 -0.17 -7.22 -10.39
N ASN A 246 -0.82 -8.19 -9.72
CA ASN A 246 -2.20 -8.05 -9.26
C ASN A 246 -2.25 -8.14 -7.74
N THR A 247 -2.31 -6.99 -7.10
CA THR A 247 -2.06 -6.80 -5.67
C THR A 247 -3.04 -7.58 -4.81
N SER A 248 -4.35 -7.35 -4.95
CA SER A 248 -5.38 -8.03 -4.14
C SER A 248 -5.67 -9.49 -4.55
N LYS A 249 -4.98 -10.03 -5.57
CA LYS A 249 -4.98 -11.46 -5.89
C LYS A 249 -3.72 -12.21 -5.43
N GLY A 250 -2.63 -11.52 -5.11
CA GLY A 250 -1.36 -12.18 -4.78
C GLY A 250 -0.71 -12.89 -5.97
N THR A 251 -0.85 -12.34 -7.19
CA THR A 251 -0.40 -12.98 -8.43
C THR A 251 0.40 -12.05 -9.33
N ILE A 252 1.41 -12.60 -10.01
CA ILE A 252 1.99 -11.99 -11.22
C ILE A 252 1.28 -12.56 -12.44
N VAL A 253 0.85 -11.69 -13.34
CA VAL A 253 0.16 -12.02 -14.60
C VAL A 253 1.11 -11.76 -15.76
N GLU A 254 1.26 -12.71 -16.68
CA GLU A 254 1.95 -12.50 -17.95
C GLU A 254 0.94 -12.15 -19.06
N ILE A 255 1.30 -11.20 -19.93
CA ILE A 255 0.55 -10.84 -21.13
C ILE A 255 1.48 -10.96 -22.33
N PRO A 256 1.31 -11.97 -23.20
CA PRO A 256 2.03 -12.04 -24.46
C PRO A 256 1.64 -10.86 -25.37
N VAL A 257 2.62 -10.25 -26.02
CA VAL A 257 2.46 -9.07 -26.90
C VAL A 257 2.93 -9.41 -28.30
N LEU A 258 2.11 -9.07 -29.30
CA LEU A 258 2.42 -9.29 -30.72
C LEU A 258 1.89 -8.12 -31.53
N ASP A 259 2.76 -7.51 -32.35
CA ASP A 259 2.43 -6.33 -33.18
C ASP A 259 1.74 -5.23 -32.34
N GLY A 260 2.37 -4.86 -31.22
CA GLY A 260 1.91 -3.83 -30.28
C GLY A 260 0.62 -4.14 -29.50
N SER A 261 -0.04 -5.28 -29.73
CA SER A 261 -1.31 -5.60 -29.09
C SER A 261 -1.22 -6.83 -28.19
N ALA A 262 -1.89 -6.71 -27.04
CA ALA A 262 -2.04 -7.76 -26.04
C ALA A 262 -2.67 -9.04 -26.61
N ARG A 263 -2.40 -10.15 -25.92
CA ARG A 263 -3.09 -11.43 -26.05
C ARG A 263 -3.81 -11.74 -24.74
N GLU A 264 -4.29 -12.97 -24.59
CA GLU A 264 -4.94 -13.39 -23.35
C GLU A 264 -3.94 -13.26 -22.19
N PRO A 265 -4.27 -12.57 -21.08
CA PRO A 265 -3.46 -12.61 -19.87
C PRO A 265 -3.52 -14.00 -19.24
N GLU A 266 -2.39 -14.53 -18.75
CA GLU A 266 -2.30 -15.79 -18.02
C GLU A 266 -1.58 -15.57 -16.67
N VAL A 267 -1.89 -16.35 -15.63
CA VAL A 267 -1.21 -16.21 -14.32
C VAL A 267 0.14 -16.91 -14.40
N PHE A 268 1.22 -16.16 -14.16
CA PHE A 268 2.60 -16.64 -14.19
C PHE A 268 3.02 -17.20 -12.83
N VAL A 269 2.77 -16.46 -11.75
CA VAL A 269 3.03 -16.87 -10.35
C VAL A 269 1.85 -16.49 -9.45
N GLU A 270 1.56 -17.32 -8.46
CA GLU A 270 0.52 -17.12 -7.44
C GLU A 270 1.09 -17.35 -6.02
N GLY A 271 0.47 -16.73 -5.02
CA GLY A 271 0.80 -16.95 -3.60
C GLY A 271 1.64 -15.85 -2.93
N LEU A 272 1.88 -14.73 -3.61
CA LEU A 272 2.43 -13.51 -3.02
C LEU A 272 1.36 -12.86 -2.13
N VAL A 273 1.74 -11.98 -1.19
CA VAL A 273 0.78 -11.40 -0.24
C VAL A 273 0.06 -10.19 -0.81
N ALA A 274 0.80 -9.26 -1.41
CA ALA A 274 0.29 -8.12 -2.15
C ALA A 274 1.41 -7.54 -3.07
N PRO A 275 1.63 -8.10 -4.28
CA PRO A 275 2.65 -7.61 -5.19
C PRO A 275 2.28 -6.23 -5.76
N ASP A 276 3.28 -5.39 -5.93
CA ASP A 276 3.14 -3.96 -6.24
C ASP A 276 4.01 -3.59 -7.47
N GLY A 277 5.00 -2.70 -7.36
CA GLY A 277 5.95 -2.38 -8.43
C GLY A 277 6.90 -3.52 -8.83
N LEU A 278 7.45 -3.41 -10.05
CA LEU A 278 8.17 -4.48 -10.76
C LEU A 278 9.41 -3.97 -11.51
N ALA A 279 10.54 -4.67 -11.39
CA ALA A 279 11.76 -4.43 -12.17
C ALA A 279 12.29 -5.72 -12.82
N MET A 280 13.25 -5.63 -13.75
CA MET A 280 13.85 -6.80 -14.42
C MET A 280 15.35 -6.65 -14.71
N ASP A 281 16.09 -7.75 -14.58
CA ASP A 281 17.52 -7.85 -14.91
C ASP A 281 17.80 -8.38 -16.33
N VAL A 282 19.08 -8.37 -16.72
CA VAL A 282 19.55 -8.85 -18.04
C VAL A 282 19.48 -10.37 -18.26
N ASP A 283 19.18 -11.16 -17.22
CA ASP A 283 18.94 -12.61 -17.31
C ASP A 283 17.42 -12.95 -17.28
N GLU A 284 16.57 -11.93 -17.45
CA GLU A 284 15.09 -11.97 -17.43
C GLU A 284 14.46 -12.35 -16.07
N ASN A 285 15.19 -12.23 -14.95
CA ASN A 285 14.58 -12.39 -13.62
C ASN A 285 13.75 -11.13 -13.27
N LEU A 286 12.54 -11.35 -12.75
CA LEU A 286 11.62 -10.31 -12.32
C LEU A 286 11.81 -10.02 -10.83
N TYR A 287 12.04 -8.76 -10.49
CA TYR A 287 12.18 -8.26 -9.13
C TYR A 287 10.84 -7.64 -8.71
N VAL A 288 10.37 -7.96 -7.51
CA VAL A 288 9.00 -7.64 -7.06
C VAL A 288 9.02 -7.06 -5.65
N ALA A 289 8.34 -5.92 -5.48
CA ALA A 289 7.91 -5.43 -4.18
C ALA A 289 6.67 -6.24 -3.74
N ASP A 290 6.82 -7.18 -2.80
CA ASP A 290 5.67 -7.88 -2.18
C ASP A 290 5.25 -7.10 -0.93
N ASN A 291 4.62 -5.95 -1.19
CA ASN A 291 4.24 -4.89 -0.25
C ASN A 291 3.68 -5.45 1.08
N GLY A 292 2.65 -6.29 0.98
CA GLY A 292 1.94 -6.85 2.13
C GLY A 292 2.73 -7.90 2.93
N ALA A 293 3.86 -8.38 2.41
CA ALA A 293 4.78 -9.28 3.11
C ALA A 293 6.03 -8.56 3.66
N ASN A 294 6.24 -7.28 3.30
CA ASN A 294 7.44 -6.51 3.66
C ASN A 294 8.75 -7.19 3.22
N GLN A 295 8.78 -7.65 1.97
CA GLN A 295 9.92 -8.35 1.36
C GLN A 295 10.15 -7.93 -0.09
N ILE A 296 11.40 -8.04 -0.55
CA ILE A 296 11.78 -7.95 -1.97
C ILE A 296 12.04 -9.36 -2.49
N LEU A 297 11.36 -9.73 -3.57
CA LEU A 297 11.47 -11.04 -4.22
C LEU A 297 12.25 -10.95 -5.54
N ARG A 298 12.93 -12.04 -5.89
CA ARG A 298 13.39 -12.34 -7.24
C ARG A 298 12.63 -13.56 -7.76
N ILE A 299 12.13 -13.48 -8.99
CA ILE A 299 11.37 -14.55 -9.66
C ILE A 299 12.10 -14.91 -10.96
N SER A 300 12.48 -16.18 -11.11
CA SER A 300 13.18 -16.67 -12.30
C SER A 300 12.26 -16.71 -13.53
N PRO A 301 12.79 -16.75 -14.77
CA PRO A 301 12.02 -17.02 -15.99
C PRO A 301 11.23 -18.34 -16.02
N ASN A 302 11.38 -19.22 -15.00
CA ASN A 302 10.60 -20.45 -14.84
C ASN A 302 9.53 -20.36 -13.73
N GLY A 303 9.42 -19.21 -13.05
CA GLY A 303 8.51 -18.99 -11.91
C GLY A 303 9.06 -19.44 -10.55
N ASP A 304 10.36 -19.75 -10.44
CA ASP A 304 10.99 -20.05 -9.14
C ASP A 304 11.15 -18.74 -8.34
N VAL A 305 10.66 -18.69 -7.09
CA VAL A 305 10.66 -17.49 -6.23
C VAL A 305 11.74 -17.59 -5.16
N GLU A 306 12.48 -16.50 -4.98
CA GLU A 306 13.57 -16.30 -4.02
C GLU A 306 13.32 -15.00 -3.23
N VAL A 307 13.54 -15.00 -1.91
CA VAL A 307 13.52 -13.79 -1.08
C VAL A 307 14.92 -13.18 -1.07
N LEU A 308 15.06 -11.92 -1.50
CA LEU A 308 16.34 -11.20 -1.49
C LEU A 308 16.53 -10.39 -0.20
N ALA A 309 15.46 -9.77 0.29
CA ALA A 309 15.45 -9.00 1.53
C ALA A 309 14.10 -9.16 2.23
N GLU A 310 14.13 -9.40 3.54
CA GLU A 310 12.99 -9.47 4.45
C GLU A 310 13.42 -8.93 5.82
N ASN A 311 12.46 -8.56 6.67
CA ASN A 311 12.76 -8.10 8.02
C ASN A 311 12.99 -9.28 8.98
N GLU A 312 14.20 -9.40 9.56
CA GLU A 312 14.51 -10.46 10.53
C GLU A 312 13.50 -10.50 11.70
N GLY A 313 12.92 -11.68 11.94
CA GLY A 313 12.07 -11.93 13.11
C GLY A 313 10.59 -11.63 12.94
N MET A 314 10.11 -11.35 11.73
CA MET A 314 8.68 -11.18 11.43
C MET A 314 7.92 -12.49 11.14
N ASP A 315 8.42 -13.63 11.65
CA ASP A 315 7.61 -14.83 11.84
C ASP A 315 6.53 -14.54 12.90
N GLY A 316 5.41 -13.99 12.42
CA GLY A 316 4.17 -13.79 13.16
C GLY A 316 3.54 -15.14 13.49
N GLY A 317 4.18 -15.89 14.38
CA GLY A 317 4.02 -17.33 14.56
C GLY A 317 2.59 -17.79 14.76
N GLN A 318 1.92 -18.15 13.66
CA GLN A 318 0.75 -19.01 13.70
C GLN A 318 1.23 -20.43 14.00
N GLU A 319 1.46 -20.74 15.29
CA GLU A 319 1.87 -22.06 15.77
C GLU A 319 0.89 -23.15 15.30
N THR A 320 1.19 -23.74 14.15
CA THR A 320 0.61 -25.00 13.69
C THR A 320 1.29 -26.14 14.45
N THR A 321 0.88 -26.26 15.72
CA THR A 321 1.42 -27.16 16.75
C THR A 321 1.39 -28.63 16.31
N THR A 322 2.41 -29.00 15.54
CA THR A 322 2.66 -30.35 15.06
C THR A 322 3.69 -30.97 15.99
N GLU A 323 3.22 -31.59 17.06
CA GLU A 323 4.07 -32.20 18.10
C GLU A 323 4.86 -33.43 17.57
N GLU A 324 6.01 -33.20 16.94
CA GLU A 324 7.05 -34.23 16.76
C GLU A 324 8.06 -34.17 17.93
N GLU A 325 7.78 -34.91 19.02
CA GLU A 325 8.71 -35.06 20.15
C GLU A 325 10.04 -35.73 19.74
N THR A 326 11.06 -34.93 19.42
CA THR A 326 12.43 -35.39 19.20
C THR A 326 13.30 -35.21 20.44
N THR A 327 13.09 -36.06 21.45
CA THR A 327 13.86 -36.03 22.71
C THR A 327 15.37 -36.18 22.48
N THR A 328 16.14 -35.14 22.80
CA THR A 328 17.61 -35.19 22.89
C THR A 328 18.03 -34.92 24.34
N ALA A 329 18.96 -35.73 24.87
CA ALA A 329 19.32 -35.73 26.29
C ALA A 329 20.70 -35.08 26.54
N GLU A 330 20.78 -34.26 27.58
CA GLU A 330 22.02 -33.71 28.16
C GLU A 330 22.29 -34.33 29.56
N GLU A 331 23.55 -34.52 29.93
CA GLU A 331 23.92 -35.30 31.13
C GLU A 331 23.96 -34.47 32.43
N GLY A 332 23.29 -34.97 33.49
CA GLY A 332 23.01 -34.21 34.73
C GLY A 332 23.53 -34.76 36.07
N THR A 333 24.62 -35.53 36.09
CA THR A 333 25.38 -35.98 37.30
C THR A 333 24.65 -36.75 38.42
N THR A 334 25.22 -37.89 38.84
CA THR A 334 24.64 -38.78 39.86
C THR A 334 24.88 -38.37 41.32
N THR A 335 23.90 -38.61 42.19
CA THR A 335 24.14 -39.12 43.55
C THR A 335 22.99 -40.04 43.95
N ALA A 336 23.30 -41.22 44.49
CA ALA A 336 22.31 -42.24 44.88
C ALA A 336 22.34 -42.52 46.38
N GLU A 337 21.22 -42.97 46.94
CA GLU A 337 21.17 -43.98 48.01
C GLU A 337 19.80 -44.72 48.01
N ALA A 338 19.76 -45.91 48.60
CA ALA A 338 18.79 -46.98 48.32
C ALA A 338 17.31 -46.77 48.74
N GLY A 339 16.36 -47.47 48.06
CA GLY A 339 14.91 -47.40 48.37
C GLY A 339 13.96 -48.55 47.98
N THR A 340 14.38 -49.60 47.25
CA THR A 340 13.69 -50.92 47.04
C THR A 340 12.15 -51.00 46.83
N THR A 341 11.72 -51.32 45.59
CA THR A 341 10.70 -52.34 45.17
C THR A 341 9.33 -52.42 45.89
N THR A 342 8.19 -52.57 45.19
CA THR A 342 7.77 -53.87 44.58
C THR A 342 6.50 -53.71 43.69
N ALA A 343 6.53 -54.33 42.50
CA ALA A 343 5.52 -55.10 41.72
C ALA A 343 3.96 -54.96 41.98
N GLU A 344 3.03 -55.33 41.08
CA GLU A 344 3.08 -55.98 39.74
C GLU A 344 1.72 -55.86 39.01
N GLU A 345 1.67 -56.17 37.70
CA GLU A 345 0.51 -56.48 36.81
C GLU A 345 -0.66 -55.46 36.71
N GLY A 346 -1.46 -55.42 35.62
CA GLY A 346 -1.33 -56.09 34.32
C GLY A 346 -2.67 -56.26 33.58
N THR A 347 -2.62 -56.27 32.24
CA THR A 347 -3.69 -56.62 31.26
C THR A 347 -4.84 -55.62 31.00
N THR A 348 -5.37 -55.71 29.78
CA THR A 348 -6.38 -54.83 29.15
C THR A 348 -7.54 -55.66 28.56
N THR A 349 -8.71 -55.03 28.35
CA THR A 349 -9.76 -55.50 27.43
C THR A 349 -10.61 -54.30 26.97
N ALA A 350 -11.11 -54.32 25.74
CA ALA A 350 -12.17 -53.44 25.23
C ALA A 350 -13.19 -54.26 24.41
N GLU A 351 -14.47 -53.86 24.42
CA GLU A 351 -15.51 -54.32 23.46
C GLU A 351 -16.54 -53.20 23.23
N GLU A 352 -17.32 -53.32 22.15
CA GLU A 352 -18.24 -52.30 21.61
C GLU A 352 -19.69 -52.44 22.10
N GLY A 353 -20.54 -51.45 21.79
CA GLY A 353 -22.00 -51.57 21.90
C GLY A 353 -22.77 -50.39 21.29
N THR A 354 -23.77 -50.65 20.43
CA THR A 354 -24.57 -49.64 19.72
C THR A 354 -26.08 -49.79 19.95
N THR A 355 -26.81 -48.67 20.08
CA THR A 355 -28.29 -48.57 20.03
C THR A 355 -28.72 -47.15 19.62
N THR A 356 -29.99 -46.94 19.21
CA THR A 356 -30.45 -45.74 18.47
C THR A 356 -31.94 -45.39 18.79
N ALA A 357 -32.35 -44.14 18.51
CA ALA A 357 -33.73 -43.58 18.53
C ALA A 357 -34.33 -43.31 19.95
N GLU A 358 -35.33 -42.42 20.17
CA GLU A 358 -36.40 -41.91 19.29
C GLU A 358 -36.65 -40.37 19.35
N ASP A 359 -37.45 -39.88 18.40
CA ASP A 359 -38.01 -38.51 18.31
C ASP A 359 -39.25 -38.28 19.21
N GLY A 360 -39.58 -37.01 19.48
CA GLY A 360 -40.87 -36.63 20.08
C GLY A 360 -41.28 -35.17 19.82
N THR A 361 -42.44 -34.96 19.17
CA THR A 361 -43.02 -33.63 18.92
C THR A 361 -44.50 -33.56 19.32
N THR A 362 -44.90 -32.47 19.98
CA THR A 362 -46.30 -32.12 20.30
C THR A 362 -46.50 -30.60 20.22
N THR A 363 -47.71 -30.14 19.93
CA THR A 363 -47.99 -28.80 19.38
C THR A 363 -48.87 -27.95 20.30
N ALA A 364 -48.52 -26.65 20.41
CA ALA A 364 -49.27 -25.41 20.76
C ALA A 364 -50.53 -25.44 21.66
N GLU A 365 -50.69 -24.40 22.49
CA GLU A 365 -51.85 -23.46 22.50
C GLU A 365 -51.42 -22.08 23.08
N GLU A 366 -52.13 -21.01 22.72
CA GLU A 366 -52.13 -19.69 23.40
C GLU A 366 -53.51 -19.42 24.00
N GLU A 367 -53.61 -18.59 25.05
CA GLU A 367 -54.76 -17.69 25.36
C GLU A 367 -54.36 -16.73 26.51
N THR A 368 -55.22 -15.74 26.84
CA THR A 368 -54.87 -14.59 27.72
C THR A 368 -55.95 -14.34 28.80
N THR A 369 -55.63 -13.64 29.92
CA THR A 369 -56.55 -12.63 30.52
C THR A 369 -56.02 -11.80 31.72
N THR A 370 -56.35 -10.52 31.62
CA THR A 370 -56.29 -9.28 32.44
C THR A 370 -56.47 -9.29 33.98
N ALA A 371 -55.79 -8.29 34.56
CA ALA A 371 -55.77 -7.64 35.90
C ALA A 371 -57.08 -7.15 36.58
N GLU A 372 -56.94 -6.58 37.80
CA GLU A 372 -57.54 -5.34 38.41
C GLU A 372 -57.05 -5.27 39.89
N GLU A 373 -56.97 -4.16 40.65
CA GLU A 373 -57.12 -2.70 40.39
C GLU A 373 -55.70 -2.06 40.20
N GLY A 374 -55.27 -0.84 40.61
CA GLY A 374 -55.81 0.34 41.34
C GLY A 374 -54.67 1.16 42.01
N THR A 375 -54.72 2.47 42.29
CA THR A 375 -55.73 3.53 42.05
C THR A 375 -55.06 4.93 41.83
N THR A 376 -55.34 5.59 40.70
CA THR A 376 -55.61 7.06 40.47
C THR A 376 -54.67 8.20 41.00
N THR A 377 -54.46 9.37 40.36
CA THR A 377 -54.82 9.92 39.01
C THR A 377 -54.18 11.33 38.73
N ALA A 378 -53.59 11.52 37.54
CA ALA A 378 -53.50 12.71 36.65
C ALA A 378 -52.89 14.12 37.00
N GLU A 379 -51.91 14.51 36.15
CA GLU A 379 -51.86 15.68 35.22
C GLU A 379 -51.42 17.14 35.58
N ALA A 380 -50.70 17.69 34.58
CA ALA A 380 -50.51 19.09 34.10
C ALA A 380 -49.97 20.24 35.00
N GLY A 381 -49.05 21.04 34.43
CA GLY A 381 -48.89 22.47 34.76
C GLY A 381 -47.45 23.04 34.76
N THR A 382 -47.19 24.09 33.96
CA THR A 382 -45.94 24.89 33.96
C THR A 382 -46.08 26.18 34.78
N THR A 383 -45.05 26.60 35.52
CA THR A 383 -44.93 27.98 36.05
C THR A 383 -43.49 28.49 36.05
N THR A 384 -43.25 29.61 35.37
CA THR A 384 -42.12 30.51 35.61
C THR A 384 -42.40 31.38 36.85
N SER A 385 -41.38 31.90 37.53
CA SER A 385 -41.53 33.02 38.48
C SER A 385 -40.24 33.83 38.62
N GLU A 386 -40.28 35.07 38.15
CA GLU A 386 -39.56 36.22 38.72
C GLU A 386 -40.31 36.62 40.04
N ASP A 387 -39.88 37.50 40.94
CA ASP A 387 -39.05 38.70 40.90
C ASP A 387 -38.29 38.88 42.24
N GLU A 388 -37.21 39.69 42.26
CA GLU A 388 -37.22 41.00 42.95
C GLU A 388 -35.98 41.84 42.59
N THR A 389 -36.08 43.16 42.73
CA THR A 389 -35.08 44.14 42.25
C THR A 389 -34.76 45.20 43.30
N THR A 390 -33.51 45.70 43.35
CA THR A 390 -33.14 47.11 43.61
C THR A 390 -31.61 47.34 43.46
N THR A 391 -31.17 48.60 43.52
CA THR A 391 -29.94 49.10 42.89
C THR A 391 -29.04 49.92 43.84
N ASP A 392 -27.89 50.39 43.32
CA ASP A 392 -27.06 51.52 43.78
C ASP A 392 -26.06 51.26 44.95
N GLU A 393 -24.85 51.85 45.01
CA GLU A 393 -24.18 52.84 44.12
C GLU A 393 -22.64 52.83 44.24
N ALA A 394 -21.97 53.41 43.23
CA ALA A 394 -20.63 54.03 43.17
C ALA A 394 -19.33 53.39 43.75
N GLY A 395 -18.31 53.33 42.88
CA GLY A 395 -16.88 53.30 43.25
C GLY A 395 -15.96 53.45 42.03
N THR A 396 -15.36 54.63 41.82
CA THR A 396 -14.60 54.98 40.59
C THR A 396 -13.16 55.43 40.84
N THR A 397 -12.24 55.02 39.97
CA THR A 397 -10.92 55.65 39.75
C THR A 397 -10.51 55.58 38.28
N THR A 398 -9.92 56.65 37.76
CA THR A 398 -9.61 56.88 36.34
C THR A 398 -8.12 56.72 36.02
N ALA A 399 -7.80 56.35 34.78
CA ALA A 399 -6.54 56.68 34.11
C ALA A 399 -6.85 57.07 32.65
N GLU A 400 -6.10 58.02 32.07
CA GLU A 400 -6.34 58.58 30.72
C GLU A 400 -5.28 58.12 29.69
N GLU A 401 -5.49 58.51 28.42
CA GLU A 401 -4.80 58.01 27.24
C GLU A 401 -3.37 58.54 27.02
N GLY A 402 -2.63 57.84 26.14
CA GLY A 402 -1.41 58.34 25.48
C GLY A 402 -1.24 57.64 24.12
N THR A 403 -0.95 58.40 23.06
CA THR A 403 -0.90 57.93 21.66
C THR A 403 0.51 57.97 21.07
N THR A 404 0.82 57.08 20.10
CA THR A 404 1.16 57.41 18.69
C THR A 404 1.78 56.22 17.94
N THR A 405 1.27 55.96 16.72
CA THR A 405 1.98 55.65 15.45
C THR A 405 3.08 54.57 15.36
N ALA A 406 3.05 53.77 14.29
CA ALA A 406 4.07 52.79 13.91
C ALA A 406 5.09 53.33 12.88
N GLU A 407 6.27 52.72 12.81
CA GLU A 407 7.18 52.70 11.65
C GLU A 407 7.81 51.29 11.52
N ASP A 408 8.36 50.99 10.34
CA ASP A 408 8.77 49.63 9.93
C ASP A 408 9.98 49.05 10.67
N GLY A 409 10.00 47.72 10.79
CA GLY A 409 11.14 46.95 11.28
C GLY A 409 11.21 45.58 10.61
N THR A 410 11.97 45.47 9.53
CA THR A 410 12.27 44.19 8.87
C THR A 410 13.10 43.30 9.79
N THR A 411 12.54 42.16 10.20
CA THR A 411 13.29 41.05 10.82
C THR A 411 13.42 39.92 9.81
N THR A 412 14.64 39.69 9.34
CA THR A 412 14.99 38.47 8.62
C THR A 412 14.78 37.27 9.53
N THR A 413 13.95 36.33 9.12
CA THR A 413 14.00 34.95 9.62
C THR A 413 15.13 34.25 8.87
N GLU A 414 16.24 33.97 9.54
CA GLU A 414 17.22 33.02 9.03
C GLU A 414 16.58 31.63 9.09
N GLN A 415 16.54 30.92 7.97
CA GLN A 415 16.21 29.49 7.97
C GLN A 415 17.34 28.76 8.70
N GLY A 416 16.97 27.78 9.53
CA GLY A 416 17.95 26.90 10.14
C GLY A 416 18.29 25.78 9.16
N ASP A 417 19.48 25.85 8.57
CA ASP A 417 20.08 24.70 7.89
C ASP A 417 20.47 23.64 8.95
N ASP A 418 19.51 22.82 9.41
CA ASP A 418 19.78 21.66 10.27
C ASP A 418 19.99 20.41 9.41
N GLN A 419 20.94 20.51 8.49
CA GLN A 419 21.46 19.39 7.69
C GLN A 419 22.33 18.51 8.58
N THR A 420 21.71 17.55 9.26
CA THR A 420 22.41 16.43 9.88
C THR A 420 22.66 15.35 8.84
N GLU A 421 23.93 15.14 8.47
CA GLU A 421 24.36 13.83 7.95
C GLU A 421 23.93 12.76 8.97
N PRO A 422 23.33 11.62 8.55
CA PRO A 422 22.97 10.56 9.48
C PRO A 422 24.23 9.93 10.08
N ASP A 423 24.50 10.21 11.36
CA ASP A 423 25.48 9.49 12.17
C ASP A 423 25.13 7.99 12.11
N SER A 424 26.13 7.13 11.84
CA SER A 424 25.94 5.69 11.60
C SER A 424 25.71 4.85 12.87
N GLU A 425 24.82 5.32 13.74
CA GLU A 425 24.22 4.59 14.86
C GLU A 425 22.75 4.19 14.59
N GLY A 426 22.25 4.39 13.36
CA GLY A 426 21.01 3.78 12.86
C GLY A 426 21.14 2.26 12.66
N GLY A 427 20.01 1.55 12.65
CA GLY A 427 19.95 0.13 12.32
C GLY A 427 20.04 -0.14 10.80
N VAL A 428 20.01 -1.42 10.42
CA VAL A 428 19.72 -1.80 9.03
C VAL A 428 18.31 -1.28 8.68
N PRO A 429 18.09 -0.67 7.51
CA PRO A 429 16.76 -0.21 7.10
C PRO A 429 15.78 -1.38 7.04
N ILE A 430 14.57 -1.15 7.51
CA ILE A 430 13.47 -2.10 7.42
C ILE A 430 12.67 -1.86 6.14
N LEU A 431 12.01 -2.92 5.66
CA LEU A 431 10.99 -2.81 4.62
C LEU A 431 9.64 -2.57 5.31
N ASP A 432 8.98 -1.45 5.00
CA ASP A 432 7.64 -1.12 5.53
C ASP A 432 6.73 -0.74 4.36
N GLN A 433 6.04 -1.75 3.83
CA GLN A 433 5.20 -1.70 2.64
C GLN A 433 5.97 -1.15 1.42
N PRO A 434 6.99 -1.88 0.92
CA PRO A 434 7.67 -1.52 -0.31
C PRO A 434 6.65 -1.50 -1.45
N ALA A 435 6.47 -0.33 -2.08
CA ALA A 435 5.48 -0.10 -3.12
C ALA A 435 6.08 -0.21 -4.52
N ASP A 436 7.34 0.20 -4.71
CA ASP A 436 7.98 0.14 -6.02
C ASP A 436 9.48 -0.17 -5.95
N VAL A 437 10.00 -0.75 -7.05
CA VAL A 437 11.38 -1.18 -7.24
C VAL A 437 11.85 -0.84 -8.65
N THR A 438 13.06 -0.28 -8.78
CA THR A 438 13.65 0.07 -10.09
C THR A 438 15.18 -0.07 -10.09
N PHE A 439 15.79 -0.23 -11.26
CA PHE A 439 17.26 -0.36 -11.37
C PHE A 439 17.95 0.98 -11.66
N GLY A 440 19.13 1.18 -11.07
CA GLY A 440 19.98 2.34 -11.38
C GLY A 440 20.43 2.36 -12.85
N THR A 441 20.46 3.54 -13.45
CA THR A 441 20.66 3.71 -14.92
C THR A 441 22.12 3.97 -15.33
N THR A 442 22.99 4.37 -14.41
CA THR A 442 24.40 4.66 -14.67
C THR A 442 25.25 3.38 -14.65
N ASP A 443 26.38 3.36 -15.38
CA ASP A 443 27.25 2.17 -15.50
C ASP A 443 27.78 1.64 -14.14
N ASP A 444 27.67 2.41 -13.06
CA ASP A 444 28.05 2.11 -11.68
C ASP A 444 26.88 1.87 -10.71
N GLN A 445 25.63 2.06 -11.14
CA GLN A 445 24.40 1.80 -10.35
C GLN A 445 23.53 0.70 -10.95
N ARG A 446 23.92 0.07 -12.08
CA ARG A 446 23.09 -0.95 -12.75
C ARG A 446 22.92 -2.25 -11.99
N GLU A 447 23.78 -2.58 -11.04
CA GLU A 447 23.64 -3.73 -10.12
C GLU A 447 22.87 -3.33 -8.83
N THR A 448 22.41 -2.07 -8.74
CA THR A 448 21.66 -1.51 -7.61
C THR A 448 20.16 -1.43 -7.92
N LEU A 449 19.35 -2.04 -7.07
CA LEU A 449 17.90 -1.89 -7.03
C LEU A 449 17.53 -0.78 -6.02
N TYR A 450 16.82 0.24 -6.48
CA TYR A 450 16.24 1.31 -5.66
C TYR A 450 14.80 0.94 -5.29
N ILE A 451 14.39 1.21 -4.05
CA ILE A 451 13.15 0.72 -3.44
C ILE A 451 12.48 1.86 -2.64
N VAL A 452 11.18 2.08 -2.82
CA VAL A 452 10.39 3.03 -1.99
C VAL A 452 9.43 2.29 -1.06
N ASN A 453 9.53 2.59 0.25
CA ASN A 453 8.65 2.10 1.30
C ASN A 453 7.52 3.09 1.55
N LEU A 454 6.27 2.68 1.32
CA LEU A 454 5.07 3.50 1.43
C LEU A 454 4.57 3.66 2.87
N ALA A 455 4.74 2.65 3.73
CA ALA A 455 4.35 2.61 5.15
C ALA A 455 2.90 3.01 5.53
N LEU A 456 1.98 3.17 4.55
CA LEU A 456 0.61 3.68 4.73
C LEU A 456 -0.22 2.91 5.78
N SER A 457 -0.11 1.60 5.79
CA SER A 457 -0.82 0.69 6.70
C SER A 457 0.16 -0.19 7.49
N SER A 458 1.31 0.41 7.81
CA SER A 458 2.41 -0.16 8.59
C SER A 458 1.95 -1.03 9.76
N GLN A 459 2.62 -2.19 9.90
CA GLN A 459 2.42 -3.12 11.02
C GLN A 459 3.33 -2.81 12.23
N PHE A 460 4.18 -1.79 12.13
CA PHE A 460 5.14 -1.39 13.14
C PHE A 460 4.50 -0.46 14.20
N GLU A 461 5.15 -0.26 15.35
CA GLU A 461 4.68 0.72 16.36
C GLU A 461 4.88 2.18 15.89
N GLU A 462 5.89 2.41 15.05
CA GLU A 462 6.23 3.68 14.41
C GLU A 462 6.49 3.37 12.91
N PRO A 463 5.74 3.93 11.94
CA PRO A 463 5.94 3.65 10.51
C PRO A 463 7.23 4.25 9.97
N THR A 464 7.84 3.59 8.98
CA THR A 464 9.09 4.08 8.36
C THR A 464 8.96 4.22 6.84
N PRO A 465 8.30 5.28 6.33
CA PRO A 465 8.34 5.60 4.92
C PRO A 465 9.77 6.04 4.55
N SER A 466 10.37 5.40 3.56
CA SER A 466 11.80 5.57 3.26
C SER A 466 12.15 5.26 1.81
N PHE A 467 13.16 5.94 1.27
CA PHE A 467 13.84 5.55 0.05
C PHE A 467 15.09 4.76 0.44
N VAL A 468 15.21 3.52 -0.03
CA VAL A 468 16.33 2.61 0.26
C VAL A 468 16.87 1.99 -1.02
N LYS A 469 18.02 1.33 -0.95
CA LYS A 469 18.61 0.60 -2.07
C LYS A 469 19.26 -0.71 -1.62
N LEU A 470 19.40 -1.63 -2.57
CA LEU A 470 19.97 -2.96 -2.39
C LEU A 470 20.89 -3.28 -3.58
N ASP A 471 22.12 -3.72 -3.33
CA ASP A 471 22.95 -4.33 -4.37
C ASP A 471 22.50 -5.78 -4.59
N VAL A 472 22.24 -6.17 -5.84
CA VAL A 472 21.70 -7.50 -6.20
C VAL A 472 22.63 -8.30 -7.11
N GLY A 473 23.85 -7.81 -7.38
CA GLY A 473 24.91 -8.50 -8.10
C GLY A 473 24.65 -8.85 -9.57
N ILE A 474 23.53 -8.38 -10.15
CA ILE A 474 23.14 -8.60 -11.55
C ILE A 474 22.64 -7.27 -12.13
N GLU A 475 23.04 -6.94 -13.36
CA GLU A 475 22.65 -5.69 -13.99
C GLU A 475 21.16 -5.64 -14.37
N GLY A 476 20.48 -4.55 -14.04
CA GLY A 476 19.15 -4.22 -14.57
C GLY A 476 19.10 -4.09 -16.10
N LEU A 477 17.91 -4.27 -16.68
CA LEU A 477 17.64 -3.98 -18.09
C LEU A 477 18.06 -2.53 -18.45
N ARG A 478 18.46 -2.32 -19.70
CA ARG A 478 18.89 -1.00 -20.19
C ARG A 478 17.70 -0.18 -20.67
N VAL A 479 17.54 1.01 -20.10
CA VAL A 479 16.71 2.07 -20.70
C VAL A 479 17.30 2.44 -22.07
N GLU A 480 16.56 2.18 -23.14
CA GLU A 480 16.96 2.55 -24.51
C GLU A 480 16.88 4.08 -24.73
N ARG A 481 17.67 4.59 -25.69
CA ARG A 481 17.79 6.03 -26.06
C ARG A 481 17.73 6.21 -27.58
#